data_AF-A0A933JZ88-F1
#
_entry.id   AF-A0A933JZ88-F1
#
_cell.length_a   1.000
_cell.length_b   1.000
_cell.length_c   1.000
_cell.angle_alpha   90.00
_cell.angle_beta   90.00
_cell.angle_gamma   90.00
#
_symmetry.space_group_name_H-M   'P 1'
#
loop_
_entity.id
_entity.type
_entity.pdbx_description
1 polymer ?
#
loop_
_entity_poly.entity_id
_entity_poly.type
_entity_poly.pdbx_seq_one_letter_code
_entity_poly.pdbx_strand_id
1 'polypeptide(L)'
;MRKSGLAVAIIALMLVGWVLLRSQGRPRAPVSADRVASREPGTDPATPVKADAGTARSRPSLLALVEPPSSPSIDAGVDNGASIVEQLAAVHQMGAQADVSEYLQRNAELAAKVVDRFCEDARDVPRPWRPLDESPADAAEFLVGRVDWILSAEQSRLGSQHLSELLMERVGAAGKDWPAALGVGDLADLHFAWLEEARRFDRWSLVTVGPLRETQPWDIFDAPMPNYVQLMAWAKLAFVRAFALGGLAKAADEVRHLGALVESNGILLSEVVAVIILDIERAAFEHARATGMDTTGWTPPAEYDSVAVRNTLKASPNFLFPGVDPAVMKKALACAPSPCSALDEAAAFHTAIGAEAPTDTSNAFFQLAGSVKCDAALLAMLRNATPTAPVKARRNLLGTPSFLEKSYGSAAPP
;
A
#
# COMPACT_ATOMS: atom_id res chain seq x y z
N MET A 1 -12.49 9.67 -29.60
CA MET A 1 -12.46 10.46 -28.35
C MET A 1 -12.95 9.60 -27.17
N ARG A 2 -12.07 8.79 -26.56
CA ARG A 2 -12.35 8.01 -25.33
C ARG A 2 -11.03 7.66 -24.61
N LYS A 3 -10.23 8.66 -24.25
CA LYS A 3 -8.96 8.46 -23.49
C LYS A 3 -8.92 9.17 -22.12
N SER A 4 -9.96 9.93 -21.78
CA SER A 4 -9.99 10.72 -20.53
C SER A 4 -10.64 10.02 -19.33
N GLY A 5 -11.25 8.84 -19.52
CA GLY A 5 -11.84 8.06 -18.41
C GLY A 5 -10.84 7.20 -17.63
N LEU A 6 -9.71 6.86 -18.25
CA LEU A 6 -8.73 5.89 -17.73
C LEU A 6 -7.86 6.46 -16.60
N ALA A 7 -7.47 7.73 -16.70
CA ALA A 7 -6.71 8.41 -15.66
C ALA A 7 -7.53 8.66 -14.39
N VAL A 8 -8.85 8.84 -14.53
CA VAL A 8 -9.75 9.09 -13.40
C VAL A 8 -10.00 7.81 -12.59
N ALA A 9 -10.08 6.64 -13.22
CA ALA A 9 -10.29 5.36 -12.52
C ALA A 9 -9.05 4.91 -11.71
N ILE A 10 -7.84 5.10 -12.24
CA ILE A 10 -6.58 4.75 -11.57
C ILE A 10 -6.30 5.68 -10.39
N ILE A 11 -6.51 6.99 -10.60
CA ILE A 11 -6.46 7.97 -9.51
C ILE A 11 -7.57 7.70 -8.50
N ALA A 12 -8.77 7.27 -8.91
CA ALA A 12 -9.84 6.90 -7.99
C ALA A 12 -9.54 5.63 -7.18
N LEU A 13 -8.91 4.58 -7.74
CA LEU A 13 -8.54 3.38 -6.96
C LEU A 13 -7.38 3.64 -6.01
N MET A 14 -6.37 4.41 -6.44
CA MET A 14 -5.30 4.85 -5.54
C MET A 14 -5.81 5.85 -4.49
N LEU A 15 -6.72 6.77 -4.85
CA LEU A 15 -7.36 7.70 -3.91
C LEU A 15 -8.38 7.01 -3.01
N VAL A 16 -9.08 5.95 -3.44
CA VAL A 16 -9.99 5.19 -2.59
C VAL A 16 -9.18 4.34 -1.62
N GLY A 17 -8.12 3.66 -2.08
CA GLY A 17 -7.14 3.04 -1.21
C GLY A 17 -6.55 4.05 -0.22
N TRP A 18 -6.17 5.24 -0.70
CA TRP A 18 -5.59 6.31 0.11
C TRP A 18 -6.60 6.99 1.05
N VAL A 19 -7.86 7.18 0.66
CA VAL A 19 -8.95 7.77 1.48
C VAL A 19 -9.42 6.77 2.53
N LEU A 20 -9.50 5.48 2.19
CA LEU A 20 -9.73 4.40 3.14
C LEU A 20 -8.55 4.27 4.14
N LEU A 21 -7.31 4.52 3.70
CA LEU A 21 -6.13 4.60 4.56
C LEU A 21 -6.04 5.89 5.39
N ARG A 22 -6.56 7.03 4.91
CA ARG A 22 -6.45 8.36 5.58
C ARG A 22 -7.61 8.64 6.53
N SER A 23 -8.80 8.10 6.27
CA SER A 23 -9.93 8.13 7.21
C SER A 23 -9.66 7.37 8.51
N GLN A 24 -8.58 6.58 8.56
CA GLN A 24 -8.13 5.83 9.73
C GLN A 24 -7.46 6.70 10.81
N GLY A 25 -6.84 7.85 10.47
CA GLY A 25 -5.96 8.59 11.39
C GLY A 25 -6.39 10.02 11.75
N ARG A 26 -7.28 10.16 12.75
CA ARG A 26 -7.23 11.27 13.70
C ARG A 26 -7.58 10.71 15.09
N PRO A 27 -6.64 10.65 16.04
CA PRO A 27 -6.98 10.41 17.43
C PRO A 27 -7.92 11.53 17.88
N ARG A 28 -9.11 11.19 18.39
CA ARG A 28 -9.88 12.13 19.20
C ARG A 28 -9.02 12.41 20.44
N ALA A 29 -8.76 13.69 20.71
CA ALA A 29 -8.16 14.09 21.97
C ALA A 29 -8.96 13.46 23.13
N PRO A 30 -8.31 12.95 24.19
CA PRO A 30 -9.03 12.43 25.34
C PRO A 30 -9.94 13.54 25.89
N VAL A 31 -11.23 13.28 25.93
CA VAL A 31 -12.19 14.11 26.65
C VAL A 31 -11.82 14.00 28.11
N SER A 32 -11.23 15.06 28.66
CA SER A 32 -10.93 15.14 30.09
C SER A 32 -12.22 14.94 30.88
N ALA A 33 -12.21 13.95 31.77
CA ALA A 33 -13.34 13.56 32.62
C ALA A 33 -13.54 14.49 33.84
N ASP A 34 -12.90 15.67 33.86
CA ASP A 34 -13.05 16.63 34.95
C ASP A 34 -13.90 17.83 34.53
N ARG A 35 -15.23 17.65 34.57
CA ARG A 35 -16.20 18.73 34.90
C ARG A 35 -17.62 18.15 35.01
N VAL A 36 -17.89 17.50 36.12
CA VAL A 36 -19.25 17.39 36.66
C VAL A 36 -19.25 18.09 38.01
N ALA A 37 -19.55 19.39 38.00
CA ALA A 37 -19.94 20.12 39.20
C ALA A 37 -20.86 21.29 38.79
N SER A 38 -22.14 21.10 39.10
CA SER A 38 -23.12 22.09 39.54
C SER A 38 -23.34 23.36 38.71
N ARG A 39 -24.48 23.42 38.02
CA ARG A 39 -25.18 24.69 37.81
C ARG A 39 -26.71 24.50 37.74
N GLU A 40 -27.39 25.16 38.67
CA GLU A 40 -28.85 25.29 38.80
C GLU A 40 -29.49 26.09 37.63
N PRO A 41 -30.83 25.98 37.47
CA PRO A 41 -31.53 26.53 36.31
C PRO A 41 -31.93 27.99 36.50
N GLY A 42 -31.66 28.81 35.48
CA GLY A 42 -32.12 30.19 35.35
C GLY A 42 -32.76 30.40 33.98
N THR A 43 -33.98 30.89 34.01
CA THR A 43 -34.96 31.16 32.95
C THR A 43 -34.56 32.32 32.01
N ASP A 44 -34.77 32.13 30.68
CA ASP A 44 -35.24 33.03 29.58
C ASP A 44 -34.89 34.55 29.51
N PRO A 45 -35.06 35.28 28.37
CA PRO A 45 -35.55 34.90 27.02
C PRO A 45 -34.78 35.49 25.79
N ALA A 46 -35.12 34.95 24.62
CA ALA A 46 -35.18 35.49 23.24
C ALA A 46 -34.48 36.81 22.83
N THR A 47 -33.69 36.75 21.73
CA THR A 47 -33.66 37.78 20.67
C THR A 47 -33.11 37.19 19.34
N PRO A 48 -33.68 37.52 18.15
CA PRO A 48 -33.26 36.97 16.87
C PRO A 48 -32.16 37.81 16.20
N VAL A 49 -31.17 37.17 15.57
CA VAL A 49 -30.16 37.84 14.73
C VAL A 49 -30.43 37.56 13.26
N LYS A 50 -30.59 38.67 12.52
CA LYS A 50 -30.76 38.80 11.07
C LYS A 50 -29.62 38.13 10.30
N ALA A 51 -29.98 37.50 9.18
CA ALA A 51 -29.08 37.20 8.09
C ALA A 51 -28.94 38.44 7.20
N ASP A 52 -27.69 38.87 6.98
CA ASP A 52 -27.35 39.88 5.96
C ASP A 52 -26.64 39.22 4.76
N ALA A 53 -27.04 39.72 3.60
CA ALA A 53 -26.62 39.32 2.28
C ALA A 53 -25.48 40.21 1.73
N GLY A 54 -24.79 39.71 0.70
CA GLY A 54 -23.87 40.46 -0.15
C GLY A 54 -22.40 40.28 0.25
N THR A 55 -21.47 40.00 -0.66
CA THR A 55 -21.21 40.82 -1.83
C THR A 55 -20.33 40.04 -2.83
N ALA A 56 -20.71 40.10 -4.10
CA ALA A 56 -19.91 39.64 -5.24
C ALA A 56 -18.68 40.55 -5.46
N ARG A 57 -17.52 39.97 -5.78
CA ARG A 57 -16.40 40.71 -6.39
C ARG A 57 -15.99 40.07 -7.70
N SER A 58 -16.32 40.79 -8.77
CA SER A 58 -15.85 40.66 -10.13
C SER A 58 -14.32 40.76 -10.20
N ARG A 59 -13.69 39.93 -11.02
CA ARG A 59 -12.31 40.11 -11.49
C ARG A 59 -12.32 40.62 -12.93
N PRO A 60 -11.44 41.55 -13.31
CA PRO A 60 -11.36 42.07 -14.67
C PRO A 60 -10.57 41.14 -15.59
N SER A 61 -11.08 40.98 -16.82
CA SER A 61 -10.32 40.57 -17.99
C SER A 61 -9.38 41.70 -18.43
N LEU A 62 -8.12 41.38 -18.68
CA LEU A 62 -7.23 42.18 -19.52
C LEU A 62 -6.50 41.26 -20.49
N LEU A 63 -6.98 41.29 -21.73
CA LEU A 63 -6.27 40.92 -22.95
C LEU A 63 -5.23 42.02 -23.24
N ALA A 64 -3.98 41.62 -23.43
CA ALA A 64 -2.98 42.44 -24.12
C ALA A 64 -2.26 41.54 -25.13
N LEU A 65 -2.32 41.97 -26.39
CA LEU A 65 -1.63 41.38 -27.54
C LEU A 65 -0.11 41.44 -27.32
N VAL A 66 0.55 40.32 -27.59
CA VAL A 66 2.00 40.27 -27.83
C VAL A 66 2.19 39.61 -29.19
N GLU A 67 2.83 40.35 -30.09
CA GLU A 67 3.21 39.88 -31.44
C GLU A 67 4.25 38.74 -31.34
N PRO A 68 4.19 37.73 -32.22
CA PRO A 68 5.19 36.68 -32.26
C PRO A 68 6.47 37.18 -32.94
N PRO A 69 7.67 36.90 -32.40
CA PRO A 69 8.91 37.18 -33.10
C PRO A 69 9.09 36.22 -34.29
N SER A 70 9.60 36.79 -35.38
CA SER A 70 9.92 36.14 -36.65
C SER A 70 10.83 34.93 -36.47
N SER A 71 10.42 33.81 -37.05
CA SER A 71 11.21 32.57 -37.07
C SER A 71 12.52 32.76 -37.87
N PRO A 72 13.68 32.33 -37.36
CA PRO A 72 14.87 32.18 -38.19
C PRO A 72 14.70 30.96 -39.10
N SER A 73 14.91 31.17 -40.40
CA SER A 73 15.03 30.09 -41.39
C SER A 73 16.37 29.38 -41.19
N ILE A 74 16.32 28.15 -40.69
CA ILE A 74 17.47 27.25 -40.60
C ILE A 74 17.52 26.42 -41.88
N ASP A 75 18.60 26.59 -42.66
CA ASP A 75 18.97 25.71 -43.76
C ASP A 75 19.28 24.30 -43.22
N ALA A 76 18.38 23.36 -43.48
CA ALA A 76 18.52 21.96 -43.09
C ALA A 76 19.22 21.18 -44.21
N GLY A 77 20.55 21.25 -44.22
CA GLY A 77 21.41 20.29 -44.91
C GLY A 77 21.98 19.29 -43.91
N VAL A 78 21.16 18.41 -43.34
CA VAL A 78 21.64 17.26 -42.55
C VAL A 78 20.72 16.05 -42.78
N ASP A 79 21.19 15.13 -43.61
CA ASP A 79 20.71 13.75 -43.74
C ASP A 79 21.00 12.97 -42.43
N ASN A 80 20.19 13.19 -41.40
CA ASN A 80 20.10 12.30 -40.24
C ASN A 80 18.63 11.92 -40.06
N GLY A 81 18.21 10.85 -40.75
CA GLY A 81 16.82 10.41 -40.92
C GLY A 81 16.06 9.96 -39.67
N ALA A 82 16.41 10.46 -38.48
CA ALA A 82 15.56 10.32 -37.30
C ALA A 82 14.45 11.38 -37.36
N SER A 83 13.19 10.96 -37.34
CA SER A 83 12.09 11.91 -37.42
C SER A 83 12.09 12.85 -36.20
N ILE A 84 11.59 14.08 -36.34
CA ILE A 84 11.44 15.04 -35.23
C ILE A 84 10.74 14.39 -34.01
N VAL A 85 9.84 13.44 -34.27
CA VAL A 85 9.13 12.66 -33.23
C VAL A 85 10.09 11.77 -32.42
N GLU A 86 11.07 11.15 -33.07
CA GLU A 86 12.08 10.31 -32.41
C GLU A 86 13.04 11.14 -31.57
N GLN A 87 13.46 12.31 -32.08
CA GLN A 87 14.30 13.23 -31.32
C GLN A 87 13.56 13.76 -30.07
N LEU A 88 12.28 14.13 -30.21
CA LEU A 88 11.46 14.58 -29.08
C LEU A 88 11.23 13.45 -28.05
N ALA A 89 11.03 12.21 -28.51
CA ALA A 89 10.92 11.05 -27.64
C ALA A 89 12.22 10.79 -26.86
N ALA A 90 13.39 10.92 -27.50
CA ALA A 90 14.68 10.78 -26.85
C ALA A 90 14.90 11.85 -25.76
N VAL A 91 14.60 13.12 -26.06
CA VAL A 91 14.67 14.21 -25.06
C VAL A 91 13.75 13.94 -23.86
N HIS A 92 12.53 13.44 -24.11
CA HIS A 92 11.60 13.09 -23.04
C HIS A 92 12.10 11.92 -22.16
N GLN A 93 12.74 10.91 -22.76
CA GLN A 93 13.37 9.81 -22.01
C GLN A 93 14.53 10.30 -21.16
N MET A 94 15.42 11.15 -21.71
CA MET A 94 16.54 11.73 -20.97
C MET A 94 16.07 12.56 -19.76
N GLY A 95 15.04 13.40 -19.96
CA GLY A 95 14.44 14.15 -18.85
C GLY A 95 13.84 13.24 -17.78
N ALA A 96 13.23 12.12 -18.17
CA ALA A 96 12.70 11.17 -17.21
C ALA A 96 13.79 10.44 -16.41
N GLN A 97 14.88 10.07 -17.07
CA GLN A 97 16.06 9.47 -16.43
C GLN A 97 16.72 10.42 -15.41
N ALA A 98 16.93 11.68 -15.78
CA ALA A 98 17.49 12.68 -14.87
C ALA A 98 16.65 12.83 -13.60
N ASP A 99 15.32 12.91 -13.73
CA ASP A 99 14.43 13.04 -12.58
C ASP A 99 14.45 11.79 -11.67
N VAL A 100 14.55 10.58 -12.25
CA VAL A 100 14.67 9.32 -11.48
C VAL A 100 16.00 9.26 -10.74
N SER A 101 17.10 9.64 -11.38
CA SER A 101 18.42 9.72 -10.76
C SER A 101 18.42 10.69 -9.58
N GLU A 102 17.82 11.88 -9.73
CA GLU A 102 17.70 12.87 -8.64
C GLU A 102 16.88 12.32 -7.46
N TYR A 103 15.78 11.61 -7.74
CA TYR A 103 14.99 10.94 -6.71
C TYR A 103 15.82 9.91 -5.92
N LEU A 104 16.55 9.04 -6.62
CA LEU A 104 17.38 8.00 -6.00
C LEU A 104 18.50 8.61 -5.16
N GLN A 105 19.13 9.67 -5.65
CA GLN A 105 20.15 10.41 -4.90
C GLN A 105 19.58 10.98 -3.59
N ARG A 106 18.46 11.71 -3.66
CA ARG A 106 17.81 12.26 -2.47
C ARG A 106 17.41 11.17 -1.47
N ASN A 107 16.89 10.05 -1.96
CA ASN A 107 16.55 8.91 -1.11
C ASN A 107 17.80 8.36 -0.41
N ALA A 108 18.92 8.18 -1.12
CA ALA A 108 20.17 7.69 -0.54
C ALA A 108 20.74 8.63 0.54
N GLU A 109 20.74 9.93 0.27
CA GLU A 109 21.18 10.94 1.24
C GLU A 109 20.28 10.95 2.49
N LEU A 110 18.97 10.83 2.32
CA LEU A 110 18.03 10.78 3.43
C LEU A 110 18.16 9.49 4.22
N ALA A 111 18.28 8.34 3.56
CA ALA A 111 18.51 7.03 4.19
C ALA A 111 19.72 7.07 5.13
N ALA A 112 20.84 7.64 4.67
CA ALA A 112 22.04 7.80 5.49
C ALA A 112 21.80 8.66 6.74
N LYS A 113 20.98 9.72 6.63
CA LYS A 113 20.67 10.64 7.74
C LYS A 113 19.71 10.05 8.77
N VAL A 114 18.78 9.18 8.37
CA VAL A 114 17.66 8.75 9.23
C VAL A 114 17.68 7.27 9.61
N VAL A 115 18.67 6.50 9.18
CA VAL A 115 18.76 5.05 9.49
C VAL A 115 18.77 4.74 10.99
N ASP A 116 19.39 5.58 11.82
CA ASP A 116 19.39 5.40 13.27
C ASP A 116 17.98 5.53 13.86
N ARG A 117 17.25 6.56 13.45
CA ARG A 117 15.86 6.77 13.87
C ARG A 117 14.95 5.66 13.36
N PHE A 118 15.15 5.19 12.13
CA PHE A 118 14.44 4.02 11.63
C PHE A 118 14.68 2.79 12.51
N CYS A 119 15.93 2.54 12.90
CA CYS A 119 16.24 1.42 13.79
C CYS A 119 15.68 1.59 15.21
N GLU A 120 15.46 2.81 15.69
CA GLU A 120 14.74 3.07 16.94
C GLU A 120 13.26 2.72 16.78
N ASP A 121 12.59 3.31 15.78
CA ASP A 121 11.17 3.05 15.50
C ASP A 121 10.89 1.55 15.26
N ALA A 122 11.80 0.86 14.57
CA ALA A 122 11.66 -0.55 14.24
C ALA A 122 11.76 -1.50 15.44
N ARG A 123 12.41 -1.09 16.55
CA ARG A 123 12.46 -1.92 17.77
C ARG A 123 11.09 -2.03 18.45
N ASP A 124 10.26 -1.00 18.28
CA ASP A 124 8.94 -0.90 18.90
C ASP A 124 7.83 -1.49 18.01
N VAL A 125 8.17 -1.90 16.78
CA VAL A 125 7.24 -2.58 15.88
C VAL A 125 7.12 -4.04 16.32
N PRO A 126 5.95 -4.47 16.85
CA PRO A 126 5.76 -5.89 17.13
C PRO A 126 5.89 -6.68 15.83
N ARG A 127 6.36 -7.92 15.95
CA ARG A 127 6.25 -8.92 14.90
C ARG A 127 4.98 -9.73 15.21
N PRO A 128 3.81 -9.33 14.68
CA PRO A 128 2.55 -9.96 15.06
C PRO A 128 2.48 -11.43 14.63
N TRP A 129 3.35 -11.85 13.70
CA TRP A 129 3.31 -13.15 13.09
C TRP A 129 4.60 -13.93 13.35
N ARG A 130 4.47 -15.26 13.42
CA ARG A 130 5.62 -16.14 13.59
C ARG A 130 6.51 -16.08 12.34
N PRO A 131 7.84 -16.22 12.50
CA PRO A 131 8.71 -16.49 11.36
C PRO A 131 8.13 -17.65 10.55
N LEU A 132 8.04 -17.48 9.24
CA LEU A 132 7.64 -18.54 8.33
C LEU A 132 8.76 -19.57 8.34
N ASP A 133 8.56 -20.65 9.09
CA ASP A 133 9.35 -21.85 8.85
C ASP A 133 9.08 -22.32 7.41
N GLU A 134 10.00 -23.08 6.82
CA GLU A 134 9.82 -23.74 5.52
C GLU A 134 8.73 -24.83 5.62
N SER A 135 7.48 -24.43 5.90
CA SER A 135 6.36 -25.35 5.93
C SER A 135 6.12 -25.85 4.50
N PRO A 136 5.98 -27.17 4.30
CA PRO A 136 5.62 -27.73 3.01
C PRO A 136 4.16 -27.44 2.63
N ALA A 137 3.33 -26.95 3.56
CA ALA A 137 1.91 -26.71 3.32
C ALA A 137 1.68 -25.33 2.68
N ASP A 138 1.96 -25.21 1.38
CA ASP A 138 1.73 -24.00 0.59
C ASP A 138 0.28 -23.94 0.04
N ALA A 139 -0.40 -22.82 0.30
CA ALA A 139 -1.75 -22.52 -0.13
C ALA A 139 -1.84 -22.08 -1.60
N ALA A 140 -0.72 -21.93 -2.32
CA ALA A 140 -0.70 -21.39 -3.68
C ALA A 140 -1.68 -22.10 -4.63
N GLU A 141 -1.64 -23.44 -4.71
CA GLU A 141 -2.58 -24.23 -5.54
C GLU A 141 -4.03 -24.12 -5.07
N PHE A 142 -4.24 -23.99 -3.76
CA PHE A 142 -5.57 -23.86 -3.20
C PHE A 142 -6.19 -22.48 -3.50
N LEU A 143 -5.41 -21.41 -3.35
CA LEU A 143 -5.87 -20.04 -3.46
C LEU A 143 -5.89 -19.52 -4.90
N VAL A 144 -5.03 -20.00 -5.81
CA VAL A 144 -4.89 -19.47 -7.18
C VAL A 144 -6.22 -19.34 -7.93
N GLY A 145 -7.12 -20.32 -7.81
CA GLY A 145 -8.44 -20.30 -8.46
C GLY A 145 -9.58 -19.74 -7.60
N ARG A 146 -9.31 -19.47 -6.31
CA ARG A 146 -10.31 -19.00 -5.34
C ARG A 146 -10.28 -17.49 -5.18
N VAL A 147 -9.08 -16.90 -5.15
CA VAL A 147 -8.92 -15.46 -4.98
C VAL A 147 -8.91 -14.74 -6.32
N ASP A 148 -9.37 -13.50 -6.31
CA ASP A 148 -9.21 -12.59 -7.44
C ASP A 148 -7.74 -12.20 -7.61
N TRP A 149 -7.33 -12.01 -8.86
CA TRP A 149 -6.01 -11.51 -9.21
C TRP A 149 -6.13 -10.26 -10.07
N ILE A 150 -5.35 -9.24 -9.73
CA ILE A 150 -5.13 -8.07 -10.56
C ILE A 150 -3.93 -8.41 -11.46
N LEU A 151 -4.16 -8.49 -12.78
CA LEU A 151 -3.12 -8.84 -13.76
C LEU A 151 -2.44 -7.60 -14.34
N SER A 152 -3.19 -6.51 -14.44
CA SER A 152 -2.72 -5.19 -14.83
C SER A 152 -3.77 -4.15 -14.42
N ALA A 153 -3.52 -2.86 -14.74
CA ALA A 153 -4.51 -1.81 -14.51
C ALA A 153 -5.85 -2.01 -15.24
N GLU A 154 -5.86 -2.81 -16.32
CA GLU A 154 -7.05 -3.02 -17.18
C GLU A 154 -7.58 -4.45 -17.11
N GLN A 155 -6.85 -5.37 -16.46
CA GLN A 155 -7.15 -6.80 -16.49
C GLN A 155 -7.19 -7.39 -15.08
N SER A 156 -8.21 -8.18 -14.82
CA SER A 156 -8.34 -8.96 -13.59
C SER A 156 -8.85 -10.36 -13.92
N ARG A 157 -8.42 -11.35 -13.14
CA ARG A 157 -8.92 -12.71 -13.17
C ARG A 157 -9.75 -12.94 -11.92
N LEU A 158 -11.03 -13.18 -12.09
CA LEU A 158 -11.95 -13.42 -10.98
C LEU A 158 -11.76 -14.83 -10.44
N GLY A 159 -11.67 -14.96 -9.12
CA GLY A 159 -11.62 -16.23 -8.43
C GLY A 159 -13.03 -16.74 -8.10
N SER A 160 -13.11 -18.00 -7.64
CA SER A 160 -14.39 -18.56 -7.20
C SER A 160 -14.98 -17.89 -5.95
N GLN A 161 -14.19 -17.09 -5.23
CA GLN A 161 -14.60 -16.31 -4.05
C GLN A 161 -14.72 -14.82 -4.37
N HIS A 162 -14.89 -14.46 -5.63
CA HIS A 162 -15.15 -13.09 -6.05
C HIS A 162 -16.42 -12.54 -5.36
N LEU A 163 -16.30 -11.43 -4.63
CA LEU A 163 -17.46 -10.71 -4.12
C LEU A 163 -17.99 -9.78 -5.20
N SER A 164 -19.32 -9.77 -5.38
CA SER A 164 -19.99 -8.89 -6.34
C SER A 164 -19.64 -7.41 -6.11
N GLU A 165 -19.59 -6.63 -7.20
CA GLU A 165 -19.31 -5.19 -7.15
C GLU A 165 -20.24 -4.46 -6.17
N LEU A 166 -21.54 -4.78 -6.19
CA LEU A 166 -22.52 -4.19 -5.31
C LEU A 166 -22.22 -4.48 -3.83
N LEU A 167 -21.78 -5.69 -3.49
CA LEU A 167 -21.38 -6.02 -2.11
C LEU A 167 -20.08 -5.28 -1.74
N MET A 168 -19.11 -5.21 -2.64
CA MET A 168 -17.86 -4.48 -2.41
C MET A 168 -18.10 -2.98 -2.18
N GLU A 169 -19.01 -2.37 -2.94
CA GLU A 169 -19.44 -0.99 -2.73
C GLU A 169 -20.05 -0.79 -1.34
N ARG A 170 -20.92 -1.71 -0.88
CA ARG A 170 -21.50 -1.64 0.46
C ARG A 170 -20.46 -1.80 1.57
N VAL A 171 -19.56 -2.77 1.44
CA VAL A 171 -18.44 -2.97 2.39
C VAL A 171 -17.52 -1.74 2.45
N GLY A 172 -17.27 -1.11 1.30
CA GLY A 172 -16.50 0.14 1.20
C GLY A 172 -17.22 1.32 1.84
N ALA A 173 -18.50 1.52 1.52
CA ALA A 173 -19.34 2.60 2.03
C ALA A 173 -19.51 2.53 3.55
N ALA A 174 -19.52 1.33 4.13
CA ALA A 174 -19.61 1.12 5.57
C ALA A 174 -18.38 1.64 6.35
N GLY A 175 -17.21 1.78 5.70
CA GLY A 175 -16.03 2.40 6.29
C GLY A 175 -15.59 1.78 7.62
N LYS A 176 -15.53 2.60 8.67
CA LYS A 176 -15.22 2.19 10.06
C LYS A 176 -16.41 1.61 10.80
N ASP A 177 -17.62 1.94 10.39
CA ASP A 177 -18.88 1.52 11.02
C ASP A 177 -19.36 0.16 10.47
N TRP A 178 -18.52 -0.52 9.68
CA TRP A 178 -18.82 -1.83 9.10
C TRP A 178 -19.35 -2.89 10.07
N PRO A 179 -18.94 -2.96 11.36
CA PRO A 179 -19.49 -3.97 12.27
C PRO A 179 -20.99 -3.80 12.51
N ALA A 180 -21.48 -2.56 12.46
CA ALA A 180 -22.88 -2.22 12.71
C ALA A 180 -23.69 -1.99 11.41
N ALA A 181 -23.01 -1.59 10.32
CA ALA A 181 -23.66 -1.23 9.06
C ALA A 181 -23.94 -2.42 8.14
N LEU A 182 -23.17 -3.50 8.26
CA LEU A 182 -23.37 -4.73 7.49
C LEU A 182 -24.20 -5.74 8.28
N GLY A 183 -24.99 -6.55 7.59
CA GLY A 183 -25.88 -7.51 8.26
C GLY A 183 -26.02 -8.84 7.52
N VAL A 184 -26.93 -9.69 8.00
CA VAL A 184 -27.17 -11.04 7.45
C VAL A 184 -27.51 -11.02 5.95
N GLY A 185 -28.21 -9.97 5.49
CA GLY A 185 -28.52 -9.79 4.06
C GLY A 185 -27.28 -9.66 3.17
N ASP A 186 -26.16 -9.17 3.70
CA ASP A 186 -24.88 -9.06 2.99
C ASP A 186 -24.13 -10.39 2.90
N LEU A 187 -24.58 -11.40 3.64
CA LEU A 187 -23.99 -12.74 3.68
C LEU A 187 -24.67 -13.72 2.72
N ALA A 188 -25.74 -13.29 2.05
CA ALA A 188 -26.47 -14.11 1.09
C ALA A 188 -25.50 -14.64 0.02
N ASP A 189 -25.59 -15.94 -0.27
CA ASP A 189 -24.80 -16.64 -1.29
C ASP A 189 -23.28 -16.70 -1.04
N LEU A 190 -22.79 -16.28 0.14
CA LEU A 190 -21.38 -16.38 0.49
C LEU A 190 -21.03 -17.74 1.11
N HIS A 191 -19.94 -18.36 0.64
CA HIS A 191 -19.49 -19.66 1.10
C HIS A 191 -18.23 -19.56 1.97
N PHE A 192 -18.38 -19.41 3.28
CA PHE A 192 -17.25 -19.24 4.22
C PHE A 192 -16.38 -20.48 4.46
N ALA A 193 -16.76 -21.65 3.94
CA ALA A 193 -16.02 -22.90 4.18
C ALA A 193 -14.55 -22.84 3.73
N TRP A 194 -14.24 -22.03 2.72
CA TRP A 194 -12.86 -21.90 2.21
C TRP A 194 -11.90 -21.29 3.23
N LEU A 195 -12.37 -20.43 4.14
CA LEU A 195 -11.52 -19.84 5.20
C LEU A 195 -11.06 -20.89 6.20
N GLU A 196 -11.97 -21.79 6.59
CA GLU A 196 -11.63 -22.93 7.44
C GLU A 196 -10.70 -23.90 6.70
N GLU A 197 -10.99 -24.21 5.42
CA GLU A 197 -10.13 -25.08 4.61
C GLU A 197 -8.71 -24.50 4.44
N ALA A 198 -8.56 -23.18 4.38
CA ALA A 198 -7.27 -22.51 4.26
C ALA A 198 -6.34 -22.76 5.46
N ARG A 199 -6.90 -23.16 6.62
CA ARG A 199 -6.15 -23.44 7.85
C ARG A 199 -5.23 -24.65 7.79
N ARG A 200 -5.36 -25.48 6.76
CA ARG A 200 -4.43 -26.61 6.52
C ARG A 200 -3.09 -26.17 5.91
N PHE A 201 -2.96 -24.90 5.57
CA PHE A 201 -1.75 -24.32 4.97
C PHE A 201 -1.12 -23.31 5.90
N ASP A 202 0.20 -23.23 5.90
CA ASP A 202 0.94 -22.29 6.77
C ASP A 202 1.55 -21.13 5.98
N ARG A 203 1.66 -21.27 4.66
CA ARG A 203 2.22 -20.25 3.76
C ARG A 203 1.39 -20.14 2.49
N TRP A 204 1.59 -19.05 1.77
CA TRP A 204 1.07 -18.81 0.44
C TRP A 204 2.18 -18.16 -0.40
N SER A 205 2.88 -18.94 -1.21
CA SER A 205 3.86 -18.37 -2.14
C SER A 205 3.17 -17.87 -3.40
N LEU A 206 3.51 -16.66 -3.84
CA LEU A 206 3.03 -16.12 -5.12
C LEU A 206 3.86 -16.63 -6.31
N VAL A 207 5.02 -17.21 -6.07
CA VAL A 207 5.98 -17.61 -7.11
C VAL A 207 5.96 -19.10 -7.43
N THR A 208 5.28 -19.92 -6.64
CA THR A 208 5.13 -21.36 -6.90
C THR A 208 4.02 -21.62 -7.91
N VAL A 209 2.84 -21.02 -7.72
CA VAL A 209 1.66 -21.19 -8.58
C VAL A 209 0.91 -19.87 -8.75
N GLY A 210 0.38 -19.65 -9.96
CA GLY A 210 -0.53 -18.55 -10.28
C GLY A 210 0.04 -17.48 -11.19
N PRO A 211 -0.70 -16.38 -11.39
CA PRO A 211 -0.39 -15.39 -12.42
C PRO A 211 1.02 -14.83 -12.39
N LEU A 212 1.58 -14.54 -11.21
CA LEU A 212 2.95 -14.01 -11.09
C LEU A 212 4.01 -14.98 -11.65
N ARG A 213 3.79 -16.29 -11.51
CA ARG A 213 4.62 -17.33 -12.10
C ARG A 213 4.37 -17.51 -13.60
N GLU A 214 3.12 -17.38 -14.03
CA GLU A 214 2.65 -17.58 -15.41
C GLU A 214 3.06 -16.46 -16.37
N THR A 215 3.17 -15.20 -15.91
CA THR A 215 3.34 -14.02 -16.77
C THR A 215 4.77 -13.46 -16.80
N GLN A 216 5.77 -14.33 -16.92
CA GLN A 216 7.18 -13.90 -16.99
C GLN A 216 7.65 -13.59 -18.43
N PRO A 217 8.59 -12.64 -18.63
CA PRO A 217 9.08 -11.69 -17.64
C PRO A 217 8.08 -10.53 -17.46
N TRP A 218 7.98 -10.00 -16.24
CA TRP A 218 7.10 -8.88 -15.91
C TRP A 218 7.91 -7.64 -15.56
N ASP A 219 7.28 -6.49 -15.71
CA ASP A 219 7.73 -5.23 -15.12
C ASP A 219 7.17 -5.13 -13.70
N ILE A 220 8.01 -4.71 -12.74
CA ILE A 220 7.66 -4.71 -11.31
C ILE A 220 6.39 -3.93 -10.97
N PHE A 221 6.07 -2.89 -11.77
CA PHE A 221 4.90 -2.05 -11.54
C PHE A 221 3.63 -2.61 -12.18
N ASP A 222 3.74 -3.60 -13.05
CA ASP A 222 2.62 -4.31 -13.68
C ASP A 222 2.56 -5.79 -13.25
N ALA A 223 3.34 -6.18 -12.22
CA ALA A 223 3.37 -7.54 -11.74
C ALA A 223 1.99 -7.98 -11.22
N PRO A 224 1.48 -9.16 -11.62
CA PRO A 224 0.21 -9.64 -11.11
C PRO A 224 0.24 -9.84 -9.59
N MET A 225 -0.86 -9.49 -8.93
CA MET A 225 -0.99 -9.65 -7.48
C MET A 225 -2.40 -10.09 -7.08
N PRO A 226 -2.56 -10.76 -5.94
CA PRO A 226 -3.89 -11.02 -5.38
C PRO A 226 -4.64 -9.71 -5.14
N ASN A 227 -5.96 -9.74 -5.31
CA ASN A 227 -6.80 -8.62 -4.92
C ASN A 227 -6.98 -8.60 -3.40
N TYR A 228 -6.03 -7.99 -2.71
CA TYR A 228 -6.06 -7.89 -1.24
C TYR A 228 -7.29 -7.14 -0.71
N VAL A 229 -7.93 -6.28 -1.51
CA VAL A 229 -9.17 -5.58 -1.10
C VAL A 229 -10.31 -6.57 -0.91
N GLN A 230 -10.43 -7.57 -1.78
CA GLN A 230 -11.39 -8.67 -1.62
C GLN A 230 -11.11 -9.48 -0.35
N LEU A 231 -9.84 -9.78 -0.06
CA LEU A 231 -9.47 -10.54 1.15
C LEU A 231 -9.79 -9.77 2.44
N MET A 232 -9.55 -8.45 2.46
CA MET A 232 -9.97 -7.59 3.57
C MET A 232 -11.49 -7.53 3.73
N ALA A 233 -12.24 -7.55 2.62
CA ALA A 233 -13.70 -7.62 2.66
C ALA A 233 -14.19 -8.96 3.23
N TRP A 234 -13.61 -10.08 2.81
CA TRP A 234 -13.86 -11.40 3.38
C TRP A 234 -13.60 -11.46 4.89
N ALA A 235 -12.51 -10.83 5.36
CA ALA A 235 -12.22 -10.74 6.80
C ALA A 235 -13.34 -10.02 7.58
N LYS A 236 -13.85 -8.89 7.06
CA LYS A 236 -14.99 -8.20 7.67
C LYS A 236 -16.25 -9.06 7.67
N LEU A 237 -16.57 -9.66 6.52
CA LEU A 237 -17.77 -10.48 6.34
C LEU A 237 -17.77 -11.74 7.23
N ALA A 238 -16.60 -12.30 7.54
CA ALA A 238 -16.46 -13.40 8.49
C ALA A 238 -16.92 -13.00 9.90
N PHE A 239 -16.59 -11.78 10.36
CA PHE A 239 -17.09 -11.25 11.62
C PHE A 239 -18.57 -10.87 11.56
N VAL A 240 -19.07 -10.31 10.45
CA VAL A 240 -20.51 -10.04 10.27
C VAL A 240 -21.31 -11.33 10.42
N ARG A 241 -20.82 -12.44 9.85
CA ARG A 241 -21.40 -13.78 10.04
C ARG A 241 -21.37 -14.20 11.51
N ALA A 242 -20.25 -14.01 12.21
CA ALA A 242 -20.12 -14.39 13.61
C ALA A 242 -20.97 -13.53 14.56
N PHE A 243 -21.17 -12.25 14.26
CA PHE A 243 -22.10 -11.40 15.02
C PHE A 243 -23.55 -11.89 14.89
N ALA A 244 -23.94 -12.37 13.71
CA ALA A 244 -25.27 -12.86 13.46
C ALA A 244 -25.54 -14.28 13.98
N LEU A 245 -24.55 -15.17 13.87
CA LEU A 245 -24.72 -16.62 14.11
C LEU A 245 -23.97 -17.13 15.34
N GLY A 246 -23.21 -16.26 16.02
CA GLY A 246 -22.25 -16.66 17.04
C GLY A 246 -20.95 -17.22 16.43
N GLY A 247 -20.04 -17.68 17.31
CA GLY A 247 -18.75 -18.25 16.89
C GLY A 247 -17.64 -17.22 16.66
N LEU A 248 -17.61 -16.15 17.46
CA LEU A 248 -16.62 -15.07 17.34
C LEU A 248 -15.17 -15.56 17.47
N ALA A 249 -14.89 -16.48 18.41
CA ALA A 249 -13.57 -17.07 18.54
C ALA A 249 -13.12 -17.82 17.26
N LYS A 250 -14.03 -18.56 16.62
CA LYS A 250 -13.74 -19.25 15.36
C LYS A 250 -13.46 -18.27 14.22
N ALA A 251 -14.28 -17.23 14.07
CA ALA A 251 -14.06 -16.20 13.06
C ALA A 251 -12.74 -15.46 13.28
N ALA A 252 -12.37 -15.18 14.54
CA ALA A 252 -11.09 -14.60 14.88
C ALA A 252 -9.92 -15.50 14.44
N ASP A 253 -9.99 -16.80 14.72
CA ASP A 253 -8.96 -17.75 14.28
C ASP A 253 -8.86 -17.85 12.75
N GLU A 254 -9.99 -17.92 12.04
CA GLU A 254 -10.02 -17.95 10.56
C GLU A 254 -9.43 -16.67 9.95
N VAL A 255 -9.81 -15.50 10.46
CA VAL A 255 -9.33 -14.21 9.95
C VAL A 255 -7.86 -13.99 10.28
N ARG A 256 -7.41 -14.39 11.48
CA ARG A 256 -6.01 -14.32 11.85
C ARG A 256 -5.17 -15.24 10.96
N HIS A 257 -5.65 -16.45 10.69
CA HIS A 257 -4.98 -17.36 9.76
C HIS A 257 -4.88 -16.79 8.34
N LEU A 258 -5.95 -16.17 7.84
CA LEU A 258 -5.92 -15.46 6.56
C LEU A 258 -4.85 -14.34 6.55
N GLY A 259 -4.75 -13.58 7.65
CA GLY A 259 -3.70 -12.57 7.82
C GLY A 259 -2.29 -13.15 7.72
N ALA A 260 -2.03 -14.28 8.37
CA ALA A 260 -0.74 -14.99 8.31
C ALA A 260 -0.43 -15.50 6.88
N LEU A 261 -1.41 -16.08 6.18
CA LEU A 261 -1.22 -16.49 4.79
C LEU A 261 -0.91 -15.31 3.87
N VAL A 262 -1.59 -14.17 4.05
CA VAL A 262 -1.31 -12.95 3.27
C VAL A 262 0.10 -12.43 3.56
N GLU A 263 0.49 -12.31 4.82
CA GLU A 263 1.85 -11.90 5.18
C GLU A 263 2.91 -12.81 4.53
N SER A 264 2.65 -14.12 4.47
CA SER A 264 3.57 -15.11 3.93
C SER A 264 3.88 -15.02 2.43
N ASN A 265 3.22 -14.11 1.71
CA ASN A 265 3.54 -13.83 0.31
C ASN A 265 4.95 -13.24 0.13
N GLY A 266 5.58 -12.70 1.18
CA GLY A 266 6.95 -12.19 1.14
C GLY A 266 7.13 -10.89 0.38
N ILE A 267 6.07 -10.07 0.27
CA ILE A 267 6.13 -8.75 -0.36
C ILE A 267 5.60 -7.67 0.59
N LEU A 268 6.12 -6.45 0.49
CA LEU A 268 5.76 -5.36 1.40
C LEU A 268 4.24 -5.11 1.47
N LEU A 269 3.57 -5.13 0.31
CA LEU A 269 2.13 -4.87 0.25
C LEU A 269 1.33 -5.88 1.08
N SER A 270 1.73 -7.15 1.05
CA SER A 270 1.00 -8.21 1.75
C SER A 270 1.16 -8.09 3.25
N GLU A 271 2.34 -7.73 3.76
CA GLU A 271 2.55 -7.48 5.19
C GLU A 271 1.70 -6.31 5.70
N VAL A 272 1.63 -5.22 4.93
CA VAL A 272 0.77 -4.08 5.26
C VAL A 272 -0.69 -4.50 5.31
N VAL A 273 -1.14 -5.36 4.39
CA VAL A 273 -2.51 -5.90 4.37
C VAL A 273 -2.75 -6.81 5.57
N ALA A 274 -1.81 -7.67 5.94
CA ALA A 274 -1.92 -8.55 7.11
C ALA A 274 -2.13 -7.74 8.40
N VAL A 275 -1.42 -6.61 8.55
CA VAL A 275 -1.63 -5.67 9.66
C VAL A 275 -3.03 -5.04 9.62
N ILE A 276 -3.57 -4.73 8.43
CA ILE A 276 -4.95 -4.23 8.29
C ILE A 276 -5.97 -5.31 8.67
N ILE A 277 -5.71 -6.57 8.35
CA ILE A 277 -6.57 -7.70 8.75
C ILE A 277 -6.63 -7.83 10.27
N LEU A 278 -5.51 -7.64 10.98
CA LEU A 278 -5.49 -7.60 12.44
C LEU A 278 -6.24 -6.38 13.01
N ASP A 279 -6.17 -5.22 12.34
CA ASP A 279 -6.97 -4.05 12.72
C ASP A 279 -8.48 -4.32 12.56
N ILE A 280 -8.88 -5.09 11.53
CA ILE A 280 -10.27 -5.54 11.34
C ILE A 280 -10.70 -6.45 12.50
N GLU A 281 -9.87 -7.42 12.90
CA GLU A 281 -10.14 -8.27 14.07
C GLU A 281 -10.30 -7.45 15.34
N ARG A 282 -9.40 -6.49 15.60
CA ARG A 282 -9.50 -5.63 16.79
C ARG A 282 -10.78 -4.81 16.79
N ALA A 283 -11.15 -4.20 15.65
CA ALA A 283 -12.39 -3.46 15.53
C ALA A 283 -13.63 -4.35 15.78
N ALA A 284 -13.58 -5.60 15.34
CA ALA A 284 -14.63 -6.58 15.60
C ALA A 284 -14.74 -6.91 17.10
N PHE A 285 -13.61 -7.11 17.79
CA PHE A 285 -13.57 -7.39 19.22
C PHE A 285 -14.16 -6.25 20.04
N GLU A 286 -13.77 -5.02 19.72
CA GLU A 286 -14.30 -3.83 20.38
C GLU A 286 -15.81 -3.67 20.18
N HIS A 287 -16.30 -3.94 18.97
CA HIS A 287 -17.73 -3.94 18.69
C HIS A 287 -18.49 -5.02 19.49
N ALA A 288 -17.99 -6.25 19.51
CA ALA A 288 -18.59 -7.35 20.28
C ALA A 288 -18.68 -7.01 21.77
N ARG A 289 -17.59 -6.47 22.34
CA ARG A 289 -17.54 -6.02 23.73
C ARG A 289 -18.55 -4.89 24.01
N ALA A 290 -18.61 -3.89 23.13
CA ALA A 290 -19.51 -2.75 23.28
C ALA A 290 -20.99 -3.14 23.18
N THR A 291 -21.31 -4.22 22.46
CA THR A 291 -22.68 -4.72 22.26
C THR A 291 -23.06 -5.87 23.21
N GLY A 292 -22.16 -6.25 24.13
CA GLY A 292 -22.43 -7.30 25.12
C GLY A 292 -22.46 -8.72 24.55
N MET A 293 -21.83 -8.95 23.40
CA MET A 293 -21.67 -10.28 22.83
C MET A 293 -20.65 -11.11 23.62
N ASP A 294 -20.79 -12.44 23.57
CA ASP A 294 -19.85 -13.36 24.23
C ASP A 294 -18.49 -13.39 23.49
N THR A 295 -17.46 -12.89 24.16
CA THR A 295 -16.07 -12.89 23.68
C THR A 295 -15.22 -13.98 24.35
N THR A 296 -15.85 -14.93 25.06
CA THR A 296 -15.13 -16.04 25.72
C THR A 296 -14.33 -16.84 24.70
N GLY A 297 -13.05 -17.09 25.01
CA GLY A 297 -12.13 -17.81 24.13
C GLY A 297 -11.58 -16.99 22.96
N TRP A 298 -11.99 -15.73 22.78
CA TRP A 298 -11.41 -14.82 21.81
C TRP A 298 -10.44 -13.85 22.50
N THR A 299 -9.14 -14.08 22.29
CA THR A 299 -8.12 -13.10 22.67
C THR A 299 -7.78 -12.24 21.44
N PRO A 300 -8.02 -10.91 21.47
CA PRO A 300 -7.70 -10.05 20.34
C PRO A 300 -6.18 -9.89 20.17
N PRO A 301 -5.71 -9.44 18.99
CA PRO A 301 -4.31 -9.11 18.78
C PRO A 301 -3.87 -8.04 19.78
N ALA A 302 -2.69 -8.22 20.39
CA ALA A 302 -2.10 -7.27 21.34
C ALA A 302 -2.18 -5.83 20.79
N GLU A 303 -2.47 -4.85 21.64
CA GLU A 303 -2.56 -3.45 21.20
C GLU A 303 -1.21 -2.99 20.63
N TYR A 304 -1.25 -2.39 19.44
CA TYR A 304 -0.08 -1.83 18.79
C TYR A 304 -0.49 -0.66 17.91
N ASP A 305 0.43 0.28 17.72
CA ASP A 305 0.24 1.38 16.77
C ASP A 305 0.37 0.84 15.34
N SER A 306 -0.76 0.50 14.73
CA SER A 306 -0.80 -0.05 13.38
C SER A 306 -0.35 0.96 12.33
N VAL A 307 -0.43 2.26 12.62
CA VAL A 307 0.09 3.30 11.74
C VAL A 307 1.61 3.29 11.80
N ALA A 308 2.20 3.24 12.99
CA ALA A 308 3.65 3.12 13.16
C ALA A 308 4.19 1.86 12.47
N VAL A 309 3.60 0.69 12.73
CA VAL A 309 3.99 -0.59 12.10
C VAL A 309 3.98 -0.47 10.58
N ARG A 310 2.87 0.00 9.97
CA ARG A 310 2.78 0.15 8.52
C ARG A 310 3.76 1.16 7.96
N ASN A 311 4.03 2.25 8.68
CA ASN A 311 4.99 3.26 8.23
C ASN A 311 6.42 2.72 8.22
N THR A 312 6.80 1.99 9.27
CA THR A 312 8.12 1.34 9.35
C THR A 312 8.28 0.27 8.28
N LEU A 313 7.28 -0.58 8.06
CA LEU A 313 7.29 -1.57 6.97
C LEU A 313 7.50 -0.88 5.63
N LYS A 314 6.71 0.16 5.31
CA LYS A 314 6.81 0.91 4.04
C LYS A 314 8.12 1.66 3.86
N ALA A 315 8.74 2.11 4.96
CA ALA A 315 10.03 2.77 4.92
C ALA A 315 11.17 1.78 4.64
N SER A 316 11.06 0.54 5.11
CA SER A 316 12.15 -0.44 5.13
C SER A 316 12.86 -0.64 3.78
N PRO A 317 12.17 -0.85 2.63
CA PRO A 317 12.84 -1.02 1.34
C PRO A 317 13.64 0.19 0.89
N ASN A 318 13.26 1.41 1.30
CA ASN A 318 13.89 2.64 0.82
C ASN A 318 15.34 2.77 1.33
N PHE A 319 15.69 2.12 2.44
CA PHE A 319 17.08 2.01 2.91
C PHE A 319 17.93 1.00 2.12
N LEU A 320 17.30 0.27 1.20
CA LEU A 320 17.90 -0.75 0.35
C LEU A 320 17.80 -0.39 -1.13
N PHE A 321 17.34 0.82 -1.47
CA PHE A 321 17.20 1.27 -2.85
C PHE A 321 18.54 1.50 -3.55
N PRO A 322 18.54 1.52 -4.90
CA PRO A 322 19.72 1.88 -5.69
C PRO A 322 20.34 3.20 -5.24
N GLY A 323 21.67 3.22 -5.15
CA GLY A 323 22.45 4.37 -4.71
C GLY A 323 22.65 4.50 -3.19
N VAL A 324 21.90 3.76 -2.35
CA VAL A 324 22.12 3.76 -0.89
C VAL A 324 23.47 3.08 -0.54
N ASP A 325 24.23 3.66 0.37
CA ASP A 325 25.52 3.11 0.80
C ASP A 325 25.37 1.70 1.43
N PRO A 326 26.24 0.72 1.08
CA PRO A 326 26.13 -0.65 1.59
C PRO A 326 26.18 -0.77 3.12
N ALA A 327 26.87 0.13 3.84
CA ALA A 327 26.88 0.12 5.30
C ALA A 327 25.52 0.60 5.86
N VAL A 328 24.87 1.56 5.21
CA VAL A 328 23.50 1.99 5.54
C VAL A 328 22.52 0.84 5.28
N MET A 329 22.62 0.18 4.12
CA MET A 329 21.80 -0.99 3.79
C MET A 329 21.92 -2.09 4.85
N LYS A 330 23.16 -2.46 5.21
CA LYS A 330 23.44 -3.48 6.22
C LYS A 330 22.87 -3.11 7.60
N LYS A 331 23.00 -1.84 8.00
CA LYS A 331 22.49 -1.35 9.27
C LYS A 331 20.96 -1.37 9.32
N ALA A 332 20.30 -0.86 8.29
CA ALA A 332 18.85 -0.88 8.17
C ALA A 332 18.30 -2.31 8.18
N LEU A 333 18.92 -3.22 7.42
CA LEU A 333 18.51 -4.61 7.34
C LEU A 333 18.61 -5.34 8.69
N ALA A 334 19.62 -5.01 9.51
CA ALA A 334 19.80 -5.60 10.84
C ALA A 334 18.69 -5.21 11.84
N CYS A 335 17.99 -4.09 11.60
CA CYS A 335 16.92 -3.60 12.46
C CYS A 335 15.53 -3.66 11.80
N ALA A 336 15.43 -4.04 10.52
CA ALA A 336 14.17 -4.11 9.80
C ALA A 336 13.20 -5.12 10.46
N PRO A 337 11.92 -4.76 10.66
CA PRO A 337 10.95 -5.67 11.27
C PRO A 337 10.63 -6.86 10.36
N SER A 338 10.71 -6.65 9.03
CA SER A 338 10.66 -7.70 8.02
C SER A 338 11.81 -7.55 7.02
N PRO A 339 12.96 -8.21 7.26
CA PRO A 339 14.12 -8.08 6.37
C PRO A 339 13.87 -8.68 5.00
N CYS A 340 13.09 -9.77 4.88
CA CYS A 340 12.87 -10.42 3.58
C CYS A 340 11.98 -9.59 2.65
N SER A 341 10.83 -9.11 3.12
CA SER A 341 9.99 -8.23 2.30
C SER A 341 10.69 -6.93 1.92
N ALA A 342 11.57 -6.41 2.79
CA ALA A 342 12.40 -5.26 2.44
C ALA A 342 13.41 -5.57 1.33
N LEU A 343 14.05 -6.74 1.37
CA LEU A 343 14.98 -7.21 0.34
C LEU A 343 14.27 -7.52 -0.98
N ASP A 344 13.15 -8.24 -0.94
CA ASP A 344 12.40 -8.63 -2.14
C ASP A 344 11.89 -7.38 -2.89
N GLU A 345 11.32 -6.41 -2.17
CA GLU A 345 10.90 -5.15 -2.77
C GLU A 345 12.10 -4.37 -3.35
N ALA A 346 13.20 -4.26 -2.60
CA ALA A 346 14.40 -3.56 -3.06
C ALA A 346 15.09 -4.24 -4.26
N ALA A 347 15.04 -5.57 -4.35
CA ALA A 347 15.56 -6.32 -5.48
C ALA A 347 14.77 -5.99 -6.76
N ALA A 348 13.46 -5.77 -6.63
CA ALA A 348 12.63 -5.27 -7.71
C ALA A 348 13.14 -3.89 -8.20
N PHE A 349 13.40 -2.94 -7.28
CA PHE A 349 13.90 -1.61 -7.64
C PHE A 349 15.32 -1.63 -8.23
N HIS A 350 16.22 -2.45 -7.69
CA HIS A 350 17.56 -2.63 -8.27
C HIS A 350 17.51 -3.14 -9.70
N THR A 351 16.60 -4.06 -10.01
CA THR A 351 16.44 -4.60 -11.36
C THR A 351 15.73 -3.61 -12.29
N ALA A 352 14.70 -2.94 -11.79
CA ALA A 352 13.87 -2.05 -12.59
C ALA A 352 14.54 -0.72 -12.95
N ILE A 353 15.26 -0.11 -11.99
CA ILE A 353 15.77 1.27 -12.11
C ILE A 353 17.21 1.42 -11.59
N GLY A 354 17.91 0.33 -11.29
CA GLY A 354 19.27 0.40 -10.73
C GLY A 354 20.27 1.13 -11.64
N ALA A 355 20.10 1.03 -12.95
CA ALA A 355 20.93 1.73 -13.94
C ALA A 355 20.78 3.26 -13.90
N GLU A 356 19.72 3.77 -13.27
CA GLU A 356 19.45 5.20 -13.14
C GLU A 356 20.06 5.81 -11.87
N ALA A 357 20.62 4.99 -10.97
CA ALA A 357 21.25 5.48 -9.75
C ALA A 357 22.60 6.16 -10.06
N PRO A 358 22.95 7.27 -9.38
CA PRO A 358 24.26 7.91 -9.55
C PRO A 358 25.45 6.99 -9.21
N THR A 359 25.21 6.04 -8.29
CA THR A 359 26.19 5.04 -7.85
C THR A 359 25.56 3.66 -8.02
N ASP A 360 26.22 2.78 -8.78
CA ASP A 360 25.77 1.39 -8.88
C ASP A 360 26.10 0.61 -7.60
N THR A 361 25.05 0.32 -6.84
CA THR A 361 25.13 -0.45 -5.60
C THR A 361 24.54 -1.86 -5.74
N SER A 362 24.19 -2.27 -6.96
CA SER A 362 23.44 -3.51 -7.22
C SER A 362 24.19 -4.77 -6.81
N ASN A 363 25.49 -4.84 -7.10
CA ASN A 363 26.31 -5.99 -6.69
C ASN A 363 26.39 -6.11 -5.16
N ALA A 364 26.57 -4.99 -4.45
CA ALA A 364 26.61 -4.98 -2.99
C ALA A 364 25.25 -5.37 -2.39
N PHE A 365 24.16 -4.85 -2.97
CA PHE A 365 22.80 -5.23 -2.60
C PHE A 365 22.56 -6.74 -2.75
N PHE A 366 22.84 -7.32 -3.92
CA PHE A 366 22.58 -8.75 -4.14
C PHE A 366 23.51 -9.67 -3.32
N GLN A 367 24.72 -9.22 -2.99
CA GLN A 367 25.57 -9.92 -2.01
C GLN A 367 24.97 -9.89 -0.61
N LEU A 368 24.43 -8.74 -0.18
CA LEU A 368 23.74 -8.60 1.10
C LEU A 368 22.46 -9.46 1.13
N ALA A 369 21.64 -9.42 0.07
CA ALA A 369 20.43 -10.23 -0.06
C ALA A 369 20.73 -11.73 0.04
N GLY A 370 21.78 -12.22 -0.64
CA GLY A 370 22.21 -13.61 -0.57
C GLY A 370 22.73 -14.06 0.81
N SER A 371 23.02 -13.12 1.72
CA SER A 371 23.43 -13.43 3.10
C SER A 371 22.24 -13.65 4.05
N VAL A 372 21.03 -13.26 3.64
CA VAL A 372 19.79 -13.44 4.40
C VAL A 372 19.02 -14.62 3.83
N LYS A 373 18.51 -15.49 4.71
CA LYS A 373 17.69 -16.65 4.32
C LYS A 373 16.25 -16.22 4.00
N CYS A 374 16.05 -15.66 2.81
CA CYS A 374 14.73 -15.33 2.25
C CYS A 374 14.31 -16.33 1.18
N ASP A 375 13.13 -16.16 0.58
CA ASP A 375 12.66 -17.03 -0.52
C ASP A 375 13.57 -16.84 -1.75
N ALA A 376 14.50 -17.80 -1.90
CA ALA A 376 15.49 -17.76 -2.96
C ALA A 376 14.87 -17.79 -4.37
N ALA A 377 13.68 -18.41 -4.52
CA ALA A 377 12.98 -18.46 -5.80
C ALA A 377 12.40 -17.10 -6.17
N LEU A 378 11.84 -16.37 -5.19
CA LEU A 378 11.35 -15.01 -5.39
C LEU A 378 12.50 -14.05 -5.72
N LEU A 379 13.59 -14.05 -4.94
CA LEU A 379 14.76 -13.22 -5.23
C LEU A 379 15.37 -13.51 -6.61
N ALA A 380 15.45 -14.78 -7.00
CA ALA A 380 15.93 -15.17 -8.33
C ALA A 380 14.99 -14.67 -9.43
N MET A 381 13.67 -14.70 -9.21
CA MET A 381 12.69 -14.16 -10.15
C MET A 381 12.84 -12.64 -10.30
N LEU A 382 12.93 -11.91 -9.18
CA LEU A 382 13.08 -10.46 -9.15
C LEU A 382 14.36 -9.99 -9.85
N ARG A 383 15.47 -10.69 -9.65
CA ARG A 383 16.74 -10.41 -10.33
C ARG A 383 16.67 -10.53 -11.85
N ASN A 384 15.73 -11.34 -12.36
CA ASN A 384 15.51 -11.57 -13.78
C ASN A 384 14.31 -10.79 -14.33
N ALA A 385 13.70 -9.88 -13.54
CA ALA A 385 12.60 -9.03 -14.00
C ALA A 385 13.04 -8.07 -15.12
N THR A 386 12.08 -7.58 -15.90
CA THR A 386 12.38 -6.65 -17.00
C THR A 386 12.68 -5.27 -16.42
N PRO A 387 13.77 -4.59 -16.87
CA PRO A 387 14.01 -3.19 -16.51
C PRO A 387 12.82 -2.30 -16.89
N THR A 388 12.51 -1.32 -16.05
CA THR A 388 11.40 -0.40 -16.30
C THR A 388 11.89 0.80 -17.12
N ALA A 389 11.15 1.18 -18.16
CA ALA A 389 11.45 2.37 -18.93
C ALA A 389 11.45 3.64 -18.04
N PRO A 390 12.41 4.57 -18.18
CA PRO A 390 12.54 5.74 -17.31
C PRO A 390 11.27 6.58 -17.18
N VAL A 391 10.53 6.78 -18.27
CA VAL A 391 9.25 7.50 -18.26
C VAL A 391 8.21 6.84 -17.34
N LYS A 392 8.17 5.51 -17.30
CA LYS A 392 7.26 4.76 -16.43
C LYS A 392 7.73 4.79 -14.98
N ALA A 393 9.03 4.61 -14.74
CA ALA A 393 9.64 4.76 -13.41
C ALA A 393 9.35 6.16 -12.84
N ARG A 394 9.61 7.21 -13.61
CA ARG A 394 9.28 8.59 -13.28
C ARG A 394 7.82 8.77 -12.87
N ARG A 395 6.88 8.24 -13.65
CA ARG A 395 5.45 8.34 -13.34
C ARG A 395 5.08 7.67 -12.01
N ASN A 396 5.75 6.57 -11.66
CA ASN A 396 5.46 5.81 -10.45
C ASN A 396 6.21 6.33 -9.21
N LEU A 397 7.39 6.93 -9.39
CA LEU A 397 8.23 7.44 -8.30
C LEU A 397 7.98 8.92 -8.00
N LEU A 398 7.77 9.74 -9.03
CA LEU A 398 7.65 11.18 -8.88
C LEU A 398 6.20 11.62 -8.68
N GLY A 399 6.04 12.78 -8.02
CA GLY A 399 4.74 13.32 -7.65
C GLY A 399 4.26 12.89 -6.27
N THR A 400 5.01 12.02 -5.58
CA THR A 400 4.86 11.82 -4.15
C THR A 400 6.23 11.87 -3.47
N PRO A 401 6.36 12.50 -2.28
CA PRO A 401 7.61 12.41 -1.52
C PRO A 401 7.98 10.95 -1.27
N SER A 402 9.27 10.65 -1.19
CA SER A 402 9.75 9.33 -0.79
C SER A 402 9.10 8.92 0.54
N PHE A 403 9.00 7.61 0.79
CA PHE A 403 8.44 7.16 2.07
C PHE A 403 9.31 7.61 3.25
N LEU A 404 10.62 7.74 3.05
CA LEU A 404 11.51 8.31 4.07
C LEU A 404 11.15 9.77 4.37
N GLU A 405 10.91 10.60 3.36
CA GLU A 405 10.48 12.00 3.57
C GLU A 405 9.12 12.09 4.27
N LYS A 406 8.17 11.19 3.93
CA LYS A 406 6.86 11.14 4.56
C LYS A 406 6.94 10.73 6.03
N SER A 407 7.76 9.72 6.34
CA SER A 407 7.83 9.11 7.67
C SER A 407 8.76 9.88 8.61
N TYR A 408 9.88 10.40 8.12
CA TYR A 408 10.95 11.01 8.92
C TYR A 408 11.07 12.53 8.73
N GLY A 409 10.29 13.10 7.80
CA GLY A 409 10.38 14.48 7.36
C GLY A 409 11.40 14.67 6.25
N SER A 410 11.31 15.78 5.52
CA SER A 410 12.45 16.27 4.75
C SER A 410 13.53 16.65 5.76
N ALA A 411 14.74 16.10 5.63
CA ALA A 411 15.88 16.66 6.35
C ALA A 411 15.87 18.17 6.12
N ALA A 412 15.91 18.97 7.20
CA ALA A 412 16.04 20.41 7.04
C ALA A 412 17.25 20.66 6.13
N PRO A 413 17.15 21.55 5.12
CA PRO A 413 18.32 21.90 4.34
C PRO A 413 19.42 22.36 5.31
N PRO A 414 20.68 21.93 5.09
CA PRO A 414 21.79 22.27 5.98
C PRO A 414 21.99 23.78 6.11
#